data_AF-A0A2V6HUT4-F1
#
_entry.id   AF-A0A2V6HUT4-F1
#
_cell.length_a   1.000
_cell.length_b   1.000
_cell.length_c   1.000
_cell.angle_alpha   90.00
_cell.angle_beta   90.00
_cell.angle_gamma   90.00
#
_symmetry.space_group_name_H-M   'P 1'
#
loop_
_entity.id
_entity.type
_entity.pdbx_description
1 polymer ?
#
loop_
_entity_poly.entity_id
_entity_poly.type
_entity_poly.pdbx_seq_one_letter_code
_entity_poly.pdbx_strand_id
1 'polypeptide(L)'
;MNLIAPLGHALWMAFAMLWEILWPLILGFGLSAVVQAVVSKSEMTRLLPDDSPRSLAIACGLGAASSSCSYAAVALARSIFRKGANFTAALAFQLASTNLVAELTIIIIVLMGWQFAAAEFVGGPLMVVLMALLLKRFLSRELVAQARTQANKGLKGKMEGHAEMDMSVTEGSLWQRVTSNDGFTATSHYFVMDWAAVWKDIAGGLLIAGAVAAWVPPDFWKEFFLVSHPVAAK
;
A
#
# COMPACT_ATOMS: atom_id res chain seq x y z
N MET A 1 25.97 19.84 -27.66
CA MET A 1 25.10 19.82 -26.46
C MET A 1 24.99 18.37 -26.02
N ASN A 2 25.72 17.98 -24.96
CA ASN A 2 25.89 16.58 -24.58
C ASN A 2 24.63 16.07 -23.87
N LEU A 3 23.71 15.45 -24.62
CA LEU A 3 22.52 14.77 -24.08
C LEU A 3 22.88 13.62 -23.11
N ILE A 4 24.12 13.15 -23.11
CA ILE A 4 24.62 12.04 -22.30
C ILE A 4 24.69 12.39 -20.81
N ALA A 5 25.07 13.63 -20.47
CA ALA A 5 25.18 14.08 -19.08
C ALA A 5 23.81 14.17 -18.35
N PRO A 6 22.76 14.78 -18.91
CA PRO A 6 21.45 14.82 -18.27
C PRO A 6 20.76 13.45 -18.26
N LEU A 7 21.01 12.58 -19.25
CA LEU A 7 20.49 11.21 -19.23
C LEU A 7 21.13 10.37 -18.11
N GLY A 8 22.46 10.49 -17.95
CA GLY A 8 23.19 9.83 -16.87
C GLY A 8 22.74 10.31 -15.49
N HIS A 9 22.45 11.62 -15.34
CA HIS A 9 21.92 12.17 -14.10
C HIS A 9 20.50 11.69 -13.79
N ALA A 10 19.61 11.62 -14.80
CA ALA A 10 18.26 11.08 -14.64
C ALA A 10 18.26 9.61 -14.21
N LEU A 11 19.13 8.79 -14.82
CA LEU A 11 19.27 7.38 -14.45
C LEU A 11 19.88 7.21 -13.06
N TRP A 12 20.85 8.05 -12.69
CA TRP A 12 21.42 8.04 -11.35
C TRP A 12 20.39 8.41 -10.28
N MET A 13 19.57 9.43 -10.53
CA MET A 13 18.47 9.82 -9.66
C MET A 13 17.44 8.70 -9.52
N ALA A 14 17.03 8.09 -10.64
CA ALA A 14 16.12 6.96 -10.61
C ALA A 14 16.70 5.77 -9.81
N PHE A 15 18.00 5.51 -9.93
CA PHE A 15 18.68 4.46 -9.16
C PHE A 15 18.80 4.79 -7.67
N ALA A 16 19.13 6.03 -7.32
CA ALA A 16 19.20 6.47 -5.92
C ALA A 16 17.83 6.33 -5.23
N MET A 17 16.77 6.80 -5.88
CA MET A 17 15.39 6.63 -5.38
C MET A 17 14.98 5.16 -5.32
N LEU A 18 15.37 4.34 -6.31
CA LEU A 18 15.14 2.90 -6.27
C LEU A 18 15.80 2.29 -5.03
N TRP A 19 17.06 2.63 -4.77
CA TRP A 19 17.83 2.08 -3.66
C TRP A 19 17.23 2.42 -2.30
N GLU A 20 16.74 3.65 -2.13
CA GLU A 20 16.08 4.09 -0.90
C GLU A 20 14.74 3.37 -0.69
N ILE A 21 13.94 3.20 -1.75
CA ILE A 21 12.58 2.62 -1.66
C ILE A 21 12.61 1.08 -1.64
N LEU A 22 13.66 0.46 -2.18
CA LEU A 22 13.79 -0.99 -2.30
C LEU A 22 13.67 -1.71 -0.96
N TRP A 23 14.32 -1.19 0.09
CA TRP A 23 14.31 -1.83 1.41
C TRP A 23 12.93 -1.82 2.07
N PRO A 24 12.22 -0.66 2.17
CA PRO A 24 10.82 -0.64 2.59
C PRO A 24 9.91 -1.53 1.76
N LEU A 25 10.14 -1.61 0.44
CA LEU A 25 9.34 -2.41 -0.47
C LEU A 25 9.52 -3.92 -0.22
N ILE A 26 10.76 -4.37 -0.01
CA ILE A 26 11.07 -5.76 0.37
C ILE A 26 10.39 -6.11 1.70
N LEU A 27 10.47 -5.23 2.72
CA LEU A 27 9.81 -5.47 4.00
C LEU A 27 8.28 -5.52 3.86
N GLY A 28 7.69 -4.57 3.12
CA GLY A 28 6.24 -4.50 2.92
C GLY A 28 5.69 -5.72 2.17
N PHE A 29 6.33 -6.14 1.07
CA PHE A 29 5.93 -7.34 0.35
C PHE A 29 6.25 -8.63 1.13
N GLY A 30 7.31 -8.63 1.95
CA GLY A 30 7.59 -9.74 2.86
C GLY A 30 6.48 -9.92 3.89
N LEU A 31 6.06 -8.84 4.56
CA LEU A 31 4.95 -8.86 5.51
C LEU A 31 3.64 -9.26 4.82
N SER A 32 3.41 -8.74 3.60
CA SER A 32 2.31 -9.18 2.74
C SER A 32 2.32 -10.67 2.53
N ALA A 33 3.43 -11.21 2.05
CA ALA A 33 3.58 -12.62 1.77
C ALA A 33 3.38 -13.51 3.00
N VAL A 34 3.84 -13.08 4.18
CA VAL A 34 3.64 -13.80 5.45
C VAL A 34 2.15 -13.83 5.81
N VAL A 35 1.45 -12.68 5.75
CA VAL A 35 0.00 -12.63 5.98
C VAL A 35 -0.74 -13.49 4.94
N GLN A 36 -0.25 -13.51 3.71
CA GLN A 36 -0.79 -14.33 2.63
C GLN A 36 -0.56 -15.84 2.85
N ALA A 37 0.58 -16.24 3.39
CA ALA A 37 0.91 -17.64 3.66
C ALA A 37 0.24 -18.17 4.94
N VAL A 38 0.09 -17.33 5.97
CA VAL A 38 -0.19 -17.79 7.35
C VAL A 38 -1.65 -17.57 7.76
N VAL A 39 -2.28 -16.48 7.31
CA VAL A 39 -3.64 -16.11 7.73
C VAL A 39 -4.66 -16.74 6.79
N SER A 40 -5.49 -17.67 7.26
CA SER A 40 -6.47 -18.32 6.39
C SER A 40 -7.64 -17.40 6.01
N LYS A 41 -8.38 -17.78 4.96
CA LYS A 41 -9.63 -17.12 4.54
C LYS A 41 -10.66 -17.03 5.66
N SER A 42 -10.79 -18.08 6.47
CA SER A 42 -11.74 -18.12 7.59
C SER A 42 -11.31 -17.18 8.73
N GLU A 43 -10.02 -17.09 9.04
CA GLU A 43 -9.48 -16.16 10.02
C GLU A 43 -9.68 -14.71 9.59
N MET A 44 -9.41 -14.39 8.31
CA MET A 44 -9.60 -13.05 7.77
C MET A 44 -11.08 -12.63 7.78
N THR A 45 -11.97 -13.54 7.37
CA THR A 45 -13.42 -13.31 7.38
C THR A 45 -13.96 -13.17 8.81
N ARG A 46 -13.36 -13.86 9.79
CA ARG A 46 -13.71 -13.72 11.22
C ARG A 46 -13.21 -12.41 11.83
N LEU A 47 -12.03 -11.94 11.39
CA LEU A 47 -11.41 -10.74 11.92
C LEU A 47 -12.06 -9.45 11.35
N LEU A 48 -12.38 -9.46 10.06
CA LEU A 48 -12.94 -8.32 9.32
C LEU A 48 -14.27 -8.72 8.62
N PRO A 49 -15.32 -9.08 9.39
CA PRO A 49 -16.57 -9.61 8.85
C PRO A 49 -17.43 -8.55 8.13
N ASP A 50 -17.40 -7.30 8.59
CA ASP A 50 -18.32 -6.26 8.15
C ASP A 50 -17.67 -4.86 8.11
N ASP A 51 -18.49 -3.85 7.80
CA ASP A 51 -18.14 -2.42 7.82
C ASP A 51 -18.49 -1.77 9.18
N SER A 52 -18.62 -2.56 10.26
CA SER A 52 -18.91 -2.02 11.59
C SER A 52 -17.74 -1.18 12.12
N PRO A 53 -18.00 -0.21 13.01
CA PRO A 53 -16.93 0.60 13.61
C PRO A 53 -15.82 -0.23 14.27
N ARG A 54 -16.17 -1.40 14.81
CA ARG A 54 -15.20 -2.32 15.41
C ARG A 54 -14.27 -2.92 14.36
N SER A 55 -14.81 -3.41 13.24
CA SER A 55 -14.01 -3.98 12.16
C SER A 55 -13.16 -2.92 11.46
N LEU A 56 -13.66 -1.70 11.32
CA LEU A 56 -12.87 -0.57 10.82
C LEU A 56 -11.73 -0.21 11.77
N ALA A 57 -11.98 -0.17 13.09
CA ALA A 57 -10.92 0.10 14.07
C ALA A 57 -9.83 -0.99 14.05
N ILE A 58 -10.22 -2.27 13.94
CA ILE A 58 -9.26 -3.39 13.82
C ILE A 58 -8.46 -3.27 12.52
N ALA A 59 -9.13 -3.02 11.39
CA ALA A 59 -8.47 -2.81 10.10
C ALA A 59 -7.48 -1.63 10.14
N CYS A 60 -7.87 -0.52 10.76
CA CYS A 60 -6.99 0.63 10.94
C CYS A 60 -5.80 0.33 11.84
N GLY A 61 -6.00 -0.39 12.95
CA GLY A 61 -4.92 -0.79 13.85
C GLY A 61 -3.92 -1.73 13.16
N LEU A 62 -4.43 -2.71 12.40
CA LEU A 62 -3.59 -3.58 11.58
C LEU A 62 -2.84 -2.79 10.49
N GLY A 63 -3.52 -1.84 9.84
CA GLY A 63 -2.91 -0.97 8.83
C GLY A 63 -1.78 -0.14 9.43
N ALA A 64 -2.05 0.59 10.50
CA ALA A 64 -1.08 1.41 11.22
C ALA A 64 0.17 0.61 11.66
N ALA A 65 -0.01 -0.66 12.05
CA ALA A 65 1.09 -1.56 12.40
C ALA A 65 1.87 -2.08 11.18
N SER A 66 1.24 -2.16 10.00
CA SER A 66 1.81 -2.74 8.78
C SER A 66 2.84 -1.83 8.09
N SER A 67 2.85 -0.52 8.38
CA SER A 67 3.86 0.45 7.89
C SER A 67 4.26 0.24 6.42
N SER A 68 3.27 0.12 5.53
CA SER A 68 3.51 -0.30 4.15
C SER A 68 3.41 0.88 3.19
N CYS A 69 4.30 0.94 2.20
CA CYS A 69 4.18 1.89 1.10
C CYS A 69 2.88 1.67 0.31
N SER A 70 2.40 2.67 -0.45
CA SER A 70 1.12 2.60 -1.16
C SER A 70 0.95 1.36 -2.05
N TYR A 71 2.02 0.89 -2.70
CA TYR A 71 1.99 -0.34 -3.50
C TYR A 71 1.81 -1.60 -2.66
N ALA A 72 2.57 -1.73 -1.56
CA ALA A 72 2.45 -2.84 -0.62
C ALA A 72 1.09 -2.82 0.10
N ALA A 73 0.60 -1.64 0.48
CA ALA A 73 -0.71 -1.46 1.11
C ALA A 73 -1.85 -1.90 0.18
N VAL A 74 -1.80 -1.56 -1.11
CA VAL A 74 -2.79 -2.00 -2.12
C VAL A 74 -2.75 -3.52 -2.32
N ALA A 75 -1.55 -4.11 -2.42
CA ALA A 75 -1.40 -5.56 -2.57
C ALA A 75 -1.99 -6.32 -1.37
N LEU A 76 -1.67 -5.86 -0.16
CA LEU A 76 -2.21 -6.37 1.10
C LEU A 76 -3.72 -6.25 1.19
N ALA A 77 -4.27 -5.05 0.93
CA ALA A 77 -5.71 -4.79 0.97
C ALA A 77 -6.47 -5.67 -0.03
N ARG A 78 -5.92 -5.85 -1.24
CA ARG A 78 -6.46 -6.78 -2.24
C ARG A 78 -6.46 -8.21 -1.72
N SER A 79 -5.36 -8.66 -1.11
CA SER A 79 -5.29 -10.03 -0.58
C SER A 79 -6.27 -10.25 0.58
N ILE A 80 -6.36 -9.29 1.51
CA ILE A 80 -7.36 -9.26 2.60
C ILE A 80 -8.78 -9.39 2.02
N PHE A 81 -9.10 -8.63 0.97
CA PHE A 81 -10.40 -8.69 0.30
C PHE A 81 -10.66 -10.04 -0.39
N ARG A 82 -9.66 -10.61 -1.09
CA ARG A 82 -9.75 -11.95 -1.72
C ARG A 82 -9.93 -13.06 -0.68
N LYS A 83 -9.31 -12.89 0.49
CA LYS A 83 -9.49 -13.75 1.67
C LYS A 83 -10.83 -13.55 2.38
N GLY A 84 -11.76 -12.81 1.78
CA GLY A 84 -13.14 -12.78 2.20
C GLY A 84 -13.52 -11.63 3.13
N ALA A 85 -12.57 -10.78 3.55
CA ALA A 85 -12.86 -9.60 4.35
C ALA A 85 -13.86 -8.65 3.68
N ASN A 86 -14.53 -7.85 4.50
CA ASN A 86 -15.36 -6.75 4.01
C ASN A 86 -14.53 -5.76 3.16
N PHE A 87 -15.10 -5.29 2.04
CA PHE A 87 -14.42 -4.38 1.12
C PHE A 87 -14.02 -3.05 1.79
N THR A 88 -14.95 -2.45 2.55
CA THR A 88 -14.70 -1.20 3.27
C THR A 88 -13.63 -1.37 4.34
N ALA A 89 -13.61 -2.49 5.05
CA ALA A 89 -12.57 -2.80 6.03
C ALA A 89 -11.20 -2.99 5.36
N ALA A 90 -11.14 -3.66 4.21
CA ALA A 90 -9.89 -3.79 3.45
C ALA A 90 -9.34 -2.44 2.97
N LEU A 91 -10.21 -1.53 2.52
CA LEU A 91 -9.81 -0.17 2.15
C LEU A 91 -9.45 0.69 3.36
N ALA A 92 -10.09 0.49 4.51
CA ALA A 92 -9.73 1.18 5.75
C ALA A 92 -8.34 0.75 6.25
N PHE A 93 -8.02 -0.54 6.13
CA PHE A 93 -6.67 -1.06 6.33
C PHE A 93 -5.68 -0.38 5.37
N GLN A 94 -6.02 -0.30 4.09
CA GLN A 94 -5.16 0.32 3.07
C GLN A 94 -4.83 1.78 3.43
N LEU A 95 -5.85 2.59 3.75
CA LEU A 95 -5.67 4.01 4.11
C LEU A 95 -4.88 4.17 5.41
N ALA A 96 -5.15 3.34 6.41
CA ALA A 96 -4.43 3.40 7.68
C ALA A 96 -2.96 3.00 7.51
N SER A 97 -2.67 2.03 6.65
CA SER A 97 -1.30 1.57 6.38
C SER A 97 -0.39 2.66 5.81
N THR A 98 -0.97 3.64 5.10
CA THR A 98 -0.21 4.75 4.51
C THR A 98 -0.25 6.04 5.32
N ASN A 99 -1.25 6.25 6.19
CA ASN A 99 -1.46 7.53 6.88
C ASN A 99 -1.40 7.47 8.41
N LEU A 100 -1.40 6.29 9.04
CA LEU A 100 -1.42 6.15 10.50
C LEU A 100 -0.17 5.49 11.05
N VAL A 101 0.92 5.50 10.28
CA VAL A 101 2.17 4.87 10.67
C VAL A 101 2.95 5.73 11.67
N ALA A 102 3.52 5.07 12.67
CA ALA A 102 4.29 5.74 13.72
C ALA A 102 5.52 6.47 13.17
N GLU A 103 6.16 5.93 12.12
CA GLU A 103 7.32 6.55 11.47
C GLU A 103 7.00 7.94 10.90
N LEU A 104 5.93 8.04 10.10
CA LEU A 104 5.46 9.31 9.55
C LEU A 104 5.08 10.29 10.67
N THR A 105 4.44 9.79 11.72
CA THR A 105 4.10 10.60 12.90
C THR A 105 5.36 11.20 13.54
N ILE A 106 6.43 10.41 13.71
CA ILE A 106 7.71 10.90 14.26
C ILE A 106 8.32 11.97 13.35
N ILE A 107 8.34 11.74 12.04
CA ILE A 107 8.87 12.71 11.06
C ILE A 107 8.09 14.03 11.14
N ILE A 108 6.76 13.96 11.19
CA ILE A 108 5.89 15.14 11.31
C ILE A 108 6.17 15.89 12.61
N ILE A 109 6.29 15.18 13.74
CA ILE A 109 6.59 15.81 15.04
C ILE A 109 7.91 16.57 14.97
N VAL A 110 8.94 15.98 14.36
CA VAL A 110 10.29 16.57 14.28
C VAL A 110 10.35 17.76 13.32
N LEU A 111 9.71 17.67 12.15
CA LEU A 111 9.84 18.68 11.08
C LEU A 111 8.79 19.78 11.16
N MET A 112 7.54 19.45 11.51
CA MET A 112 6.40 20.38 11.48
C MET A 112 5.84 20.67 12.88
N GLY A 113 6.20 19.85 13.88
CA GLY A 113 5.76 20.01 15.26
C GLY A 113 4.55 19.14 15.62
N TRP A 114 4.26 19.06 16.91
CA TRP A 114 3.25 18.15 17.46
C TRP A 114 1.81 18.46 17.00
N GLN A 115 1.52 19.70 16.62
CA GLN A 115 0.19 20.11 16.15
C GLN A 115 -0.20 19.40 14.85
N PHE A 116 0.75 19.27 13.92
CA PHE A 116 0.52 18.54 12.67
C PHE A 116 0.40 17.04 12.91
N ALA A 117 1.16 16.50 13.87
CA ALA A 117 1.04 15.10 14.25
C ALA A 117 -0.32 14.79 14.89
N ALA A 118 -0.84 15.69 15.73
CA ALA A 118 -2.19 15.58 16.26
C ALA A 118 -3.24 15.68 15.14
N ALA A 119 -3.04 16.58 14.17
CA ALA A 119 -3.92 16.70 13.00
C ALA A 119 -3.91 15.43 12.14
N GLU A 120 -2.76 14.79 11.92
CA GLU A 120 -2.64 13.49 11.25
C GLU A 120 -3.43 12.41 12.01
N PHE A 121 -3.22 12.31 13.32
CA PHE A 121 -3.81 11.26 14.15
C PHE A 121 -5.34 11.38 14.30
N VAL A 122 -5.88 12.60 14.15
CA VAL A 122 -7.32 12.86 14.10
C VAL A 122 -7.86 12.79 12.67
N GLY A 123 -7.09 13.27 11.71
CA GLY A 123 -7.44 13.34 10.29
C GLY A 123 -7.49 11.96 9.63
N GLY A 124 -6.59 11.04 9.98
CA GLY A 124 -6.57 9.68 9.47
C GLY A 124 -7.85 8.90 9.78
N PRO A 125 -8.29 8.79 11.05
CA PRO A 125 -9.55 8.14 11.40
C PRO A 125 -10.76 8.88 10.81
N LEU A 126 -10.71 10.23 10.77
CA LEU A 126 -11.76 11.02 10.13
C LEU A 126 -11.89 10.69 8.64
N MET A 127 -10.77 10.58 7.90
CA MET A 127 -10.73 10.15 6.50
C MET A 127 -11.33 8.76 6.32
N VAL A 128 -11.00 7.80 7.21
CA VAL A 128 -11.57 6.45 7.16
C VAL A 128 -13.09 6.48 7.38
N VAL A 129 -13.56 7.28 8.35
CA VAL A 129 -15.00 7.45 8.60
C VAL A 129 -15.70 8.06 7.38
N LEU A 130 -15.14 9.15 6.81
CA LEU A 130 -15.68 9.78 5.61
C LEU A 130 -15.69 8.81 4.43
N MET A 131 -14.60 8.08 4.20
CA MET A 131 -14.53 7.04 3.17
C MET A 131 -15.60 5.97 3.39
N ALA A 132 -15.74 5.44 4.61
CA ALA A 132 -16.73 4.41 4.92
C ALA A 132 -18.16 4.91 4.65
N LEU A 133 -18.47 6.16 5.02
CA LEU A 133 -19.77 6.79 4.74
C LEU A 133 -20.01 6.98 3.24
N LEU A 134 -18.99 7.44 2.49
CA LEU A 134 -19.07 7.60 1.04
C LEU A 134 -19.26 6.25 0.35
N LEU A 135 -18.48 5.23 0.70
CA LEU A 135 -18.63 3.89 0.12
C LEU A 135 -19.99 3.28 0.47
N LYS A 136 -20.48 3.47 1.69
CA LYS A 136 -21.82 3.02 2.07
C LYS A 136 -22.94 3.72 1.27
N ARG A 137 -22.71 4.97 0.86
CA ARG A 137 -23.68 5.76 0.08
C ARG A 137 -23.61 5.49 -1.43
N PHE A 138 -22.42 5.34 -1.98
CA PHE A 138 -22.20 5.26 -3.43
C PHE A 138 -21.99 3.83 -3.95
N LEU A 139 -21.56 2.90 -3.10
CA LEU A 139 -21.21 1.53 -3.52
C LEU A 139 -22.38 0.57 -3.28
N SER A 140 -22.96 0.04 -4.35
CA SER A 140 -24.02 -0.97 -4.25
C SER A 140 -23.44 -2.34 -3.87
N ARG A 141 -24.26 -3.17 -3.21
CA ARG A 141 -23.90 -4.56 -2.90
C ARG A 141 -23.57 -5.35 -4.18
N GLU A 142 -24.22 -5.02 -5.29
CA GLU A 142 -24.00 -5.66 -6.58
C GLU A 142 -22.62 -5.33 -7.14
N LEU A 143 -22.16 -4.08 -7.07
CA LEU A 143 -20.81 -3.68 -7.49
C LEU A 143 -19.74 -4.41 -6.67
N VAL A 144 -19.94 -4.53 -5.36
CA VAL A 144 -19.01 -5.28 -4.48
C VAL A 144 -19.00 -6.76 -4.83
N ALA A 145 -20.18 -7.34 -5.12
CA ALA A 145 -20.28 -8.74 -5.55
C ALA A 145 -19.59 -8.98 -6.90
N GLN A 146 -19.76 -8.08 -7.88
CA GLN A 146 -19.06 -8.13 -9.16
C GLN A 146 -17.55 -8.02 -8.97
N ALA A 147 -17.09 -7.09 -8.12
CA ALA A 147 -15.68 -6.93 -7.78
C ALA A 147 -15.10 -8.20 -7.12
N ARG A 148 -15.87 -8.83 -6.21
CA ARG A 148 -15.48 -10.10 -5.58
C ARG A 148 -15.42 -11.24 -6.59
N THR A 149 -16.41 -11.37 -7.47
CA THR A 149 -16.41 -12.36 -8.54
C THR A 149 -15.21 -12.15 -9.45
N GLN A 150 -14.92 -10.91 -9.86
CA GLN A 150 -13.76 -10.58 -10.68
C GLN A 150 -12.44 -10.89 -9.97
N ALA A 151 -12.31 -10.56 -8.68
CA ALA A 151 -11.12 -10.86 -7.89
C ALA A 151 -10.91 -12.37 -7.66
N ASN A 152 -11.99 -13.16 -7.68
CA ASN A 152 -11.96 -14.61 -7.55
C ASN A 152 -11.68 -15.33 -8.86
N LYS A 153 -11.96 -14.72 -10.03
CA LYS A 153 -11.67 -15.34 -11.34
C LYS A 153 -10.18 -15.60 -11.57
N GLY A 154 -9.27 -15.02 -10.76
CA GLY A 154 -7.83 -15.26 -10.89
C GLY A 154 -7.27 -14.85 -12.26
N LEU A 155 -7.92 -13.90 -12.93
CA LEU A 155 -7.58 -13.47 -14.28
C LEU A 155 -6.26 -12.70 -14.26
N LYS A 156 -5.23 -13.23 -14.93
CA LYS A 156 -3.91 -12.60 -15.14
C LYS A 156 -4.03 -11.13 -15.55
N GLY A 157 -4.06 -10.24 -14.56
CA GLY A 157 -3.83 -8.82 -14.75
C GLY A 157 -2.38 -8.57 -15.18
N LYS A 158 -2.10 -7.42 -15.81
CA LYS A 158 -0.71 -7.01 -16.10
C LYS A 158 0.17 -6.96 -14.84
N MET A 159 -0.46 -6.90 -13.66
CA MET A 159 0.15 -7.02 -12.34
C MET A 159 -0.02 -8.42 -11.70
N GLU A 160 0.04 -9.52 -12.45
CA GLU A 160 -0.16 -10.87 -11.88
C GLU A 160 0.88 -11.86 -12.40
N GLY A 161 1.96 -12.04 -11.64
CA GLY A 161 2.78 -13.24 -11.77
C GLY A 161 1.96 -14.48 -11.36
N HIS A 162 1.91 -15.49 -12.22
CA HIS A 162 1.46 -16.86 -11.95
C HIS A 162 0.30 -17.06 -10.93
N ALA A 163 -0.91 -16.81 -11.42
CA ALA A 163 -2.16 -17.26 -10.83
C ALA A 163 -2.29 -18.79 -10.88
N GLU A 164 -1.99 -19.49 -9.77
CA GLU A 164 -2.65 -20.73 -9.32
C GLU A 164 -1.95 -21.24 -8.06
N MET A 165 -2.49 -20.87 -6.89
CA MET A 165 -2.65 -21.72 -5.69
C MET A 165 -2.90 -20.82 -4.48
N ASP A 166 -4.02 -21.05 -3.79
CA ASP A 166 -4.10 -20.68 -2.37
C ASP A 166 -3.15 -21.64 -1.62
N MET A 167 -1.91 -21.19 -1.40
CA MET A 167 -0.91 -21.93 -0.64
C MET A 167 -0.94 -21.53 0.84
N SER A 168 -2.04 -20.93 1.31
CA SER A 168 -2.13 -20.59 2.73
C SER A 168 -2.16 -21.87 3.58
N VAL A 169 -1.26 -21.94 4.55
CA VAL A 169 -1.14 -23.08 5.45
C VAL A 169 -2.26 -22.98 6.48
N THR A 170 -3.14 -23.98 6.52
CA THR A 170 -4.30 -24.00 7.44
C THR A 170 -4.10 -24.81 8.72
N GLU A 171 -3.05 -25.63 8.82
CA GLU A 171 -2.81 -26.48 9.99
C GLU A 171 -1.91 -25.79 11.04
N GLY A 172 -2.22 -25.97 12.32
CA GLY A 172 -1.42 -25.45 13.44
C GLY A 172 -1.70 -23.98 13.82
N SER A 173 -1.01 -23.52 14.87
CA SER A 173 -1.05 -22.12 15.33
C SER A 173 -0.32 -21.17 14.36
N LEU A 174 -0.64 -19.86 14.39
CA LEU A 174 0.01 -18.86 13.51
C LEU A 174 1.54 -18.92 13.58
N TRP A 175 2.10 -19.12 14.78
CA TRP A 175 3.54 -19.28 14.97
C TRP A 175 4.10 -20.53 14.31
N GLN A 176 3.44 -21.68 14.47
CA GLN A 176 3.84 -22.92 13.82
C GLN A 176 3.77 -22.83 12.29
N ARG A 177 2.77 -22.11 11.76
CA ARG A 177 2.63 -21.85 10.32
C ARG A 177 3.73 -20.94 9.79
N VAL A 178 4.12 -19.89 10.53
CA VAL A 178 5.22 -19.00 10.12
C VAL A 178 6.55 -19.77 10.08
N THR A 179 6.79 -20.66 11.05
CA THR A 179 8.05 -21.39 11.18
C THR A 179 8.10 -22.72 10.42
N SER A 180 7.02 -23.12 9.74
CA SER A 180 6.99 -24.38 8.99
C SER A 180 7.63 -24.23 7.61
N ASN A 181 8.16 -25.33 7.06
CA ASN A 181 8.71 -25.38 5.71
C ASN A 181 7.64 -25.01 4.66
N ASP A 182 6.40 -25.43 4.87
CA ASP A 182 5.27 -25.12 3.99
C ASP A 182 4.94 -23.62 4.04
N GLY A 183 4.96 -23.01 5.23
CA GLY A 183 4.72 -21.58 5.40
C GLY A 183 5.83 -20.72 4.79
N PHE A 184 7.09 -21.15 4.92
CA PHE A 184 8.22 -20.48 4.26
C PHE A 184 8.15 -20.58 2.73
N THR A 185 7.78 -21.75 2.21
CA THR A 185 7.60 -21.97 0.76
C THR A 185 6.45 -21.10 0.21
N ALA A 186 5.30 -21.10 0.89
CA ALA A 186 4.17 -20.26 0.54
C ALA A 186 4.52 -18.76 0.60
N THR A 187 5.21 -18.33 1.66
CA THR A 187 5.67 -16.93 1.79
C THR A 187 6.60 -16.55 0.64
N SER A 188 7.57 -17.40 0.29
CA SER A 188 8.50 -17.12 -0.82
C SER A 188 7.77 -16.98 -2.16
N HIS A 189 6.79 -17.85 -2.43
CA HIS A 189 5.96 -17.75 -3.64
C HIS A 189 5.11 -16.48 -3.66
N TYR A 190 4.42 -16.14 -2.56
CA TYR A 190 3.65 -14.91 -2.47
C TYR A 190 4.52 -13.66 -2.64
N PHE A 191 5.73 -13.65 -2.06
CA PHE A 191 6.67 -12.54 -2.19
C PHE A 191 7.11 -12.32 -3.64
N VAL A 192 7.53 -13.38 -4.34
CA VAL A 192 7.93 -13.30 -5.75
C VAL A 192 6.75 -12.87 -6.61
N MET A 193 5.54 -13.32 -6.29
CA MET A 193 4.32 -12.97 -6.99
C MET A 193 3.98 -11.48 -6.83
N ASP A 194 4.01 -10.94 -5.61
CA ASP A 194 3.79 -9.53 -5.32
C ASP A 194 4.85 -8.65 -6.02
N TRP A 195 6.11 -9.12 -6.09
CA TRP A 195 7.16 -8.42 -6.84
C TRP A 195 6.92 -8.43 -8.36
N ALA A 196 6.62 -9.61 -8.92
CA ALA A 196 6.35 -9.80 -10.34
C ALA A 196 5.13 -9.01 -10.82
N ALA A 197 4.20 -8.72 -9.92
CA ALA A 197 3.04 -7.90 -10.16
C ALA A 197 3.40 -6.43 -10.42
N VAL A 198 4.27 -5.83 -9.61
CA VAL A 198 4.38 -4.36 -9.54
C VAL A 198 5.68 -3.83 -10.14
N TRP A 199 6.67 -4.69 -10.44
CA TRP A 199 8.01 -4.25 -10.86
C TRP A 199 8.01 -3.31 -12.08
N LYS A 200 7.09 -3.51 -13.03
CA LYS A 200 6.98 -2.65 -14.23
C LYS A 200 6.48 -1.26 -13.88
N ASP A 201 5.53 -1.15 -12.96
CA ASP A 201 4.96 0.12 -12.54
C ASP A 201 5.96 0.90 -11.68
N ILE A 202 6.71 0.21 -10.82
CA ILE A 202 7.82 0.79 -10.05
C ILE A 202 8.92 1.28 -10.99
N ALA A 203 9.37 0.46 -11.94
CA ALA A 203 10.39 0.85 -12.89
C ALA A 203 9.94 2.04 -13.76
N GLY A 204 8.71 2.00 -14.29
CA GLY A 204 8.15 3.11 -15.05
C GLY A 204 8.05 4.39 -14.23
N GLY A 205 7.55 4.30 -13.00
CA GLY A 205 7.43 5.44 -12.08
C GLY A 205 8.77 6.07 -11.73
N LEU A 206 9.79 5.26 -11.43
CA LEU A 206 11.14 5.74 -11.11
C LEU A 206 11.84 6.39 -12.30
N LEU A 207 11.66 5.84 -13.50
CA LEU A 207 12.21 6.44 -14.72
C LEU A 207 11.56 7.80 -15.01
N ILE A 208 10.24 7.92 -14.84
CA ILE A 208 9.54 9.19 -14.98
C ILE A 208 9.99 10.17 -13.91
N ALA A 209 10.09 9.74 -12.65
CA ALA A 209 10.54 10.59 -11.55
C ALA A 209 11.98 11.09 -11.75
N GLY A 210 12.90 10.20 -12.16
CA GLY A 210 14.28 10.57 -12.48
C GLY A 210 14.39 11.53 -13.67
N ALA A 211 13.57 11.32 -14.71
CA ALA A 211 13.48 12.24 -15.84
C ALA A 211 12.97 13.63 -15.42
N VAL A 212 11.91 13.68 -14.61
CA VAL A 212 11.39 14.95 -14.06
C VAL A 212 12.43 15.63 -13.17
N ALA A 213 13.11 14.89 -12.29
CA ALA A 213 14.11 15.46 -11.40
C ALA A 213 15.34 16.02 -12.15
N ALA A 214 15.73 15.41 -13.27
CA ALA A 214 16.85 15.86 -14.07
C ALA A 214 16.51 17.01 -15.04
N TRP A 215 15.25 17.08 -15.51
CA TRP A 215 14.86 18.02 -16.57
C TRP A 215 14.02 19.20 -16.09
N VAL A 216 13.36 19.10 -14.92
CA VAL A 216 12.54 20.19 -14.39
C VAL A 216 13.36 21.03 -13.40
N PRO A 217 13.64 22.32 -13.72
CA PRO A 217 14.37 23.19 -12.81
C PRO A 217 13.57 23.49 -11.54
N PRO A 218 14.25 23.74 -10.40
CA PRO A 218 13.58 24.14 -9.16
C PRO A 218 12.71 25.40 -9.29
N ASP A 219 13.06 26.32 -10.20
CA ASP A 219 12.32 27.58 -10.38
C ASP A 219 10.95 27.37 -11.03
N PHE A 220 10.80 26.33 -11.87
CA PHE A 220 9.50 25.92 -12.40
C PHE A 220 8.51 25.63 -11.27
N TRP A 221 8.97 24.93 -10.21
CA TRP A 221 8.14 24.62 -9.06
C TRP A 221 7.77 25.86 -8.26
N LYS A 222 8.68 26.82 -8.11
CA LYS A 222 8.39 28.09 -7.40
C LYS A 222 7.32 28.92 -8.11
N GLU A 223 7.36 28.97 -9.44
CA GLU A 223 6.34 29.64 -10.26
C GLU A 223 5.02 28.87 -10.24
N PHE A 224 5.07 27.54 -10.39
CA PHE A 224 3.89 26.67 -10.38
C PHE A 224 3.12 26.74 -9.05
N PHE A 225 3.83 26.74 -7.92
CA PHE A 225 3.24 26.88 -6.59
C PHE A 225 3.00 28.34 -6.18
N LEU A 226 3.17 29.30 -7.10
CA LEU A 226 2.87 30.73 -6.91
C LEU A 226 3.56 31.34 -5.68
N VAL A 227 4.72 30.80 -5.27
CA VAL A 227 5.44 31.20 -4.06
C VAL A 227 5.85 32.69 -4.12
N SER A 228 6.03 33.22 -5.33
CA SER A 228 6.40 34.61 -5.59
C SER A 228 5.19 35.53 -5.87
N HIS A 229 3.96 35.01 -5.87
CA HIS A 229 2.79 35.77 -6.33
C HIS A 229 2.20 36.63 -5.20
N PRO A 230 2.17 37.97 -5.34
CA PRO A 230 1.88 38.90 -4.23
C PRO A 230 0.48 38.77 -3.64
N VAL A 231 -0.45 38.09 -4.32
CA VAL A 231 -1.85 37.91 -3.89
C VAL A 231 -2.19 36.46 -3.52
N ALA A 232 -1.37 35.48 -3.93
CA ALA A 232 -1.66 34.05 -3.75
C ALA A 232 -0.67 33.34 -2.79
N ALA A 233 0.44 33.99 -2.44
CA ALA A 233 1.46 33.47 -1.53
C ALA A 233 1.16 33.73 -0.03
N LYS A 234 -0.10 34.04 0.33
CA LYS A 234 -0.52 34.33 1.71
C LYS A 234 -1.37 33.20 2.29
#